data_AF-A0A4Q3XMV1-F1
#
_entry.id   AF-A0A4Q3XMV1-F1
#
_cell.length_a   1.000
_cell.length_b   1.000
_cell.length_c   1.000
_cell.angle_alpha   90.00
_cell.angle_beta   90.00
_cell.angle_gamma   90.00
#
_symmetry.space_group_name_H-M   'P 1'
#
loop_
_entity.id
_entity.type
_entity.pdbx_description
1 polymer ?
#
loop_
_entity_poly.entity_id
_entity_poly.type
_entity_poly.pdbx_seq_one_letter_code
_entity_poly.pdbx_strand_id
1 'polypeptide(L)' 'MTQGYTGNAEAGFALLVAHREGRKVLTEKAGSFCGQLVAGMGPLTEKQSEWLATLLSRADLPPVDLREAA' A
#
# COMPACT_ATOMS: atom_id res chain seq x y z
N MET A 1 -4.35 -1.70 19.77
CA MET A 1 -3.84 -0.69 18.81
C MET A 1 -3.23 -1.49 17.67
N THR A 2 -3.93 -1.67 16.56
CA THR A 2 -3.39 -2.40 15.40
C THR A 2 -2.41 -1.46 14.72
N GLN A 3 -1.11 -1.76 14.82
CA GLN A 3 -0.04 -0.92 14.27
C GLN A 3 -0.21 -0.85 12.74
N GLY A 4 -0.44 0.36 12.21
CA GLY A 4 -0.49 0.60 10.77
C GLY A 4 0.92 0.53 10.15
N TYR A 5 1.00 0.50 8.83
CA TYR A 5 2.30 0.60 8.15
C TYR A 5 2.91 1.98 8.39
N THR A 6 4.23 2.01 8.60
CA THR A 6 4.97 3.25 8.90
C THR A 6 5.28 4.08 7.65
N GLY A 7 4.99 3.53 6.46
CA GLY A 7 5.17 4.25 5.21
C GLY A 7 4.57 3.58 3.99
N ASN A 8 4.51 4.36 2.91
CA ASN A 8 3.95 3.95 1.62
C ASN A 8 4.68 2.77 0.99
N ALA A 9 6.02 2.72 1.12
CA ALA A 9 6.84 1.64 0.59
C ALA A 9 6.52 0.29 1.26
N GLU A 10 6.37 0.30 2.59
CA GLU A 10 6.03 -0.88 3.37
C GLU A 10 4.64 -1.41 2.99
N ALA A 11 3.66 -0.51 2.86
CA ALA A 11 2.30 -0.85 2.41
C ALA A 11 2.28 -1.40 0.98
N GLY A 12 3.05 -0.81 0.07
CA GLY A 12 3.21 -1.31 -1.30
C GLY A 12 3.81 -2.72 -1.34
N PHE A 13 4.82 -2.98 -0.51
CA PHE A 13 5.44 -4.30 -0.42
C PHE A 13 4.46 -5.35 0.14
N ALA A 14 3.69 -5.00 1.18
CA ALA A 14 2.69 -5.90 1.75
C ALA A 14 1.59 -6.30 0.75
N LEU A 15 1.16 -5.37 -0.11
CA LEU A 15 0.20 -5.66 -1.19
C LEU A 15 0.80 -6.62 -2.25
N LEU A 16 2.07 -6.44 -2.62
CA LEU A 16 2.77 -7.35 -3.54
C LEU A 16 2.93 -8.75 -2.94
N VAL A 17 3.21 -8.85 -1.64
CA VAL A 17 3.26 -10.14 -0.93
C VAL A 17 1.88 -10.80 -0.92
N ALA A 18 0.82 -10.07 -0.56
CA ALA A 18 -0.54 -10.59 -0.59
C ALA A 18 -0.96 -11.08 -1.99
N HIS A 19 -0.45 -10.45 -3.05
CA HIS A 19 -0.62 -10.91 -4.41
C HIS A 19 0.09 -12.22 -4.71
N ARG A 20 1.38 -12.29 -4.39
CA ARG A 20 2.18 -13.51 -4.58
C ARG A 20 1.59 -14.71 -3.83
N GLU A 21 1.04 -14.49 -2.64
CA GLU A 21 0.43 -15.52 -1.79
C GLU A 21 -1.00 -15.90 -2.22
N GLY A 22 -1.57 -15.25 -3.23
CA GLY A 22 -2.93 -15.51 -3.69
C GLY A 22 -4.04 -14.97 -2.77
N ARG A 23 -3.70 -14.25 -1.69
CA ARG A 23 -4.67 -13.59 -0.80
C ARG A 23 -5.36 -12.41 -1.46
N LYS A 24 -4.67 -11.72 -2.38
CA LYS A 24 -5.24 -10.60 -3.16
C LYS A 24 -4.73 -10.57 -4.60
N VAL A 25 -5.60 -10.76 -5.59
CA VAL A 25 -5.20 -10.54 -6.99
C VAL A 25 -5.12 -9.03 -7.28
N LEU A 26 -3.92 -8.55 -7.64
CA LEU A 26 -3.71 -7.19 -8.12
C LEU A 26 -3.92 -7.15 -9.63
N THR A 27 -4.50 -6.05 -10.10
CA THR A 27 -4.47 -5.73 -11.54
C THR A 27 -3.09 -5.19 -11.90
N GLU A 28 -2.76 -5.19 -13.19
CA GLU A 28 -1.49 -4.62 -13.70
C GLU A 28 -1.26 -3.18 -13.20
N LYS A 29 -2.31 -2.34 -13.27
CA LYS A 29 -2.27 -0.96 -12.77
C LYS A 29 -1.94 -0.90 -11.27
N ALA A 30 -2.56 -1.75 -10.46
CA ALA A 30 -2.31 -1.79 -9.02
C ALA A 30 -0.90 -2.32 -8.70
N GLY A 31 -0.43 -3.33 -9.44
CA GLY A 31 0.92 -3.86 -9.30
C GLY A 31 2.00 -2.83 -9.63
N SER A 32 1.83 -2.11 -10.74
CA SER A 32 2.75 -1.01 -11.14
C SER A 32 2.79 0.10 -10.08
N PHE A 33 1.63 0.52 -9.57
CA PHE A 33 1.55 1.49 -8.49
C PHE A 33 2.26 1.02 -7.22
N CYS A 34 2.04 -0.24 -6.80
CA CYS A 34 2.73 -0.80 -5.63
C CYS A 34 4.26 -0.86 -5.83
N GLY A 35 4.73 -1.19 -7.03
CA GLY A 35 6.16 -1.17 -7.37
C GLY A 35 6.76 0.23 -7.25
N GLN A 36 6.03 1.27 -7.67
CA GLN A 36 6.47 2.66 -7.51
C GLN A 36 6.51 3.08 -6.02
N LEU A 37 5.54 2.65 -5.21
CA LEU A 37 5.56 2.91 -3.76
C LEU A 37 6.82 2.32 -3.12
N VAL A 38 7.14 1.06 -3.44
CA VAL A 38 8.34 0.37 -2.94
C VAL A 38 9.62 1.06 -3.40
N ALA A 39 9.66 1.55 -4.65
CA ALA A 39 10.81 2.26 -5.21
C ALA A 39 11.01 3.68 -4.65
N GLY A 40 10.11 4.16 -3.77
CA GLY A 40 10.23 5.48 -3.16
C GLY A 40 9.60 6.59 -3.99
N MET A 41 8.41 6.34 -4.55
CA MET A 41 7.56 7.41 -5.10
C MET A 41 7.40 8.51 -4.05
N GLY A 42 7.60 9.76 -4.49
CA GLY A 42 7.44 10.96 -3.67
C GLY A 42 6.04 11.09 -3.05
N PRO A 43 5.76 12.17 -2.30
CA PRO A 43 4.51 12.28 -1.55
C PRO A 43 3.30 12.02 -2.46
N LEU A 44 2.42 11.14 -2.00
CA LEU A 44 1.24 10.75 -2.76
C LEU A 44 0.28 11.92 -2.89
N THR A 45 -0.30 12.06 -4.08
CA THR A 45 -1.50 12.89 -4.26
C THR A 45 -2.64 12.31 -3.43
N GLU A 46 -3.63 13.14 -3.08
CA GLU A 46 -4.83 12.71 -2.33
C GLU A 46 -5.50 11.48 -2.96
N LYS A 47 -5.69 11.49 -4.29
CA LYS A 47 -6.25 10.35 -5.02
C LYS A 47 -5.40 9.08 -4.94
N GLN A 48 -4.07 9.21 -4.91
CA GLN A 48 -3.18 8.05 -4.74
C GLN A 48 -3.26 7.52 -3.31
N SER A 49 -3.37 8.38 -2.30
CA SER A 49 -3.56 7.99 -0.91
C SER A 49 -4.89 7.27 -0.67
N GLU A 50 -5.99 7.80 -1.21
CA GLU A 50 -7.31 7.14 -1.18
C GLU A 50 -7.29 5.79 -1.89
N TRP A 51 -6.59 5.72 -3.01
CA TRP A 51 -6.48 4.48 -3.76
C TRP A 51 -5.63 3.44 -3.02
N LEU A 52 -4.52 3.84 -2.39
CA LEU A 52 -3.74 2.97 -1.51
C LEU A 52 -4.58 2.45 -0.35
N ALA A 53 -5.35 3.31 0.33
CA ALA A 53 -6.25 2.90 1.41
C ALA A 53 -7.30 1.88 0.92
N THR A 54 -7.85 2.09 -0.27
CA THR A 54 -8.79 1.15 -0.89
C THR A 54 -8.13 -0.21 -1.18
N LEU A 55 -6.89 -0.23 -1.65
CA LEU A 55 -6.17 -1.48 -1.92
C LEU A 55 -5.88 -2.25 -0.63
N LEU A 56 -5.43 -1.57 0.43
CA LEU A 56 -5.17 -2.16 1.74
C LEU A 56 -6.43 -2.73 2.36
N SER A 57 -7.52 -1.97 2.38
CA SER A 57 -8.83 -2.42 2.89
C SER A 57 -9.33 -3.65 2.13
N ARG A 58 -9.21 -3.67 0.79
CA ARG A 58 -9.62 -4.82 -0.05
C ARG A 58 -8.72 -6.06 0.12
N ALA A 59 -7.57 -5.92 0.74
CA ALA A 59 -6.64 -6.99 1.03
C ALA A 59 -6.67 -7.38 2.52
N ASP A 60 -7.56 -6.78 3.31
CA ASP A 60 -7.63 -6.92 4.77
C ASP A 60 -6.29 -6.62 5.46
N LEU A 61 -5.57 -5.62 4.95
CA LEU A 61 -4.28 -5.18 5.46
C LEU A 61 -4.43 -3.91 6.32
N PRO A 62 -3.53 -3.70 7.30
CA PRO A 62 -3.50 -2.48 8.09
C PRO A 62 -3.42 -1.21 7.22
N PRO A 63 -4.01 -0.08 7.66
CA PRO A 63 -3.84 1.19 6.98
C PRO A 63 -2.41 1.73 7.16
N VAL A 64 -2.03 2.72 6.36
CA VAL A 64 -0.80 3.50 6.60
C VAL A 64 -1.06 4.49 7.74
N ASP A 65 -0.23 4.46 8.77
CA ASP A 65 -0.23 5.48 9.81
C ASP A 65 0.80 6.56 9.48
N LEU A 66 0.31 7.66 8.92
CA LEU A 66 1.15 8.79 8.50
C LEU A 66 1.67 9.62 9.69
N ARG A 67 1.28 9.31 10.94
CA ARG A 67 1.70 10.08 12.12
C ARG A 67 3.13 9.78 12.58
N GLU A 68 3.67 8.63 12.21
CA GLU A 68 5.02 8.17 12.59
C GLU A 68 6.08 8.44 11.49
N ALA A 69 5.66 8.98 10.34
CA ALA A 69 6.53 9.20 9.18
C ALA A 69 7.13 10.62 9.11
N ALA A 70 6.95 11.44 10.17
CA ALA A 70 7.36 12.84 10.26
C ALA A 70 8.52 13.04 11.25
#